data_AF-A0A3D0MHC4-F1
#
_entry.id   AF-A0A3D0MHC4-F1
#
_cell.length_a   1.000
_cell.length_b   1.000
_cell.length_c   1.000
_cell.angle_alpha   90.00
_cell.angle_beta   90.00
_cell.angle_gamma   90.00
#
_symmetry.space_group_name_H-M   'P 1'
#
loop_
_entity.id
_entity.type
_entity.pdbx_description
1 polymer ?
#
loop_
_entity_poly.entity_id
_entity_poly.type
_entity_poly.pdbx_seq_one_letter_code
_entity_poly.pdbx_strand_id
1 'polypeptide(L)'
;MKLSSKTIAMLTWLISFALAAWILSQLPLSGFRDTLATVQIQNWFLWTGLNVLILGLLTGRWLVITRAMALPISFPQIFAVRQAGQLISFVTPGPQFGGEPLQVYWLWKRYAVA
;
A
#
# COMPACT_ATOMS: atom_id res chain seq x y z
N MET A 1 -21.44 -12.37 31.32
CA MET A 1 -20.54 -11.19 31.42
C MET A 1 -20.36 -10.60 30.03
N LYS A 2 -20.78 -9.35 29.79
CA LYS A 2 -20.48 -8.64 28.52
C LYS A 2 -19.05 -8.12 28.61
N LEU A 3 -18.16 -8.65 27.78
CA LEU A 3 -16.79 -8.14 27.66
C LEU A 3 -16.83 -6.75 26.99
N SER A 4 -16.10 -5.79 27.55
CA SER A 4 -15.97 -4.46 26.97
C SER A 4 -15.19 -4.52 25.66
N SER A 5 -15.55 -3.68 24.68
CA SER A 5 -14.86 -3.57 23.38
C SER A 5 -13.34 -3.37 23.54
N LYS A 6 -12.94 -2.60 24.56
CA LYS A 6 -11.52 -2.39 24.89
C LYS A 6 -10.81 -3.68 25.32
N THR A 7 -11.49 -4.53 26.09
CA THR A 7 -10.94 -5.82 26.54
C THR A 7 -10.79 -6.79 25.39
N ILE A 8 -11.77 -6.84 24.48
CA ILE A 8 -11.69 -7.67 23.26
C ILE A 8 -10.53 -7.18 22.40
N ALA A 9 -10.43 -5.88 22.14
CA ALA A 9 -9.33 -5.31 21.36
C ALA A 9 -7.96 -5.63 21.98
N MET A 10 -7.82 -5.48 23.30
CA MET A 10 -6.58 -5.81 24.01
C MET A 10 -6.21 -7.28 23.89
N LEU A 11 -7.17 -8.20 24.09
CA LEU A 11 -6.94 -9.64 23.94
C LEU A 11 -6.55 -9.99 22.51
N THR A 12 -7.21 -9.41 21.51
CA THR A 12 -6.86 -9.60 20.09
C THR A 12 -5.44 -9.13 19.79
N TRP A 13 -5.03 -7.97 20.31
CA TRP A 13 -3.66 -7.48 20.16
C TRP A 13 -2.65 -8.42 20.83
N LEU A 14 -2.93 -8.87 22.05
CA LEU A 14 -2.06 -9.77 22.80
C LEU A 14 -1.87 -11.10 22.07
N ILE A 15 -2.96 -11.69 21.57
CA ILE A 15 -2.93 -12.90 20.73
C ILE A 15 -2.16 -12.63 19.43
N SER A 16 -2.37 -11.49 18.78
CA SER A 16 -1.67 -11.14 17.53
C SER A 16 -0.17 -11.04 17.74
N PHE A 17 0.28 -10.40 18.83
CA PHE A 17 1.70 -10.32 19.18
C PHE A 17 2.28 -11.68 19.56
N ALA A 18 1.54 -12.50 20.31
CA ALA A 18 1.97 -13.85 20.66
C ALA A 18 2.14 -14.73 19.40
N LEU A 19 1.18 -14.67 18.46
CA LEU A 19 1.27 -15.37 17.18
C LEU A 19 2.42 -14.85 16.33
N ALA A 20 2.63 -13.53 16.27
CA ALA A 20 3.75 -12.95 15.54
C ALA A 20 5.09 -13.40 16.12
N ALA A 21 5.26 -13.37 17.45
CA ALA A 21 6.45 -13.86 18.13
C ALA A 21 6.66 -15.36 17.89
N TRP A 22 5.59 -16.15 17.89
CA TRP A 22 5.65 -17.58 17.61
C TRP A 22 6.10 -17.87 16.17
N ILE A 23 5.52 -17.19 15.18
CA ILE A 23 5.93 -17.32 13.78
C ILE A 23 7.40 -16.92 13.61
N LEU A 24 7.80 -15.79 14.20
CA LEU A 24 9.19 -15.32 14.14
C LEU A 24 10.16 -16.29 14.81
N SER A 25 9.76 -16.97 15.89
CA SER A 25 10.59 -17.99 16.55
C SER A 25 10.80 -19.25 15.70
N GLN A 26 9.91 -19.52 14.73
CA GLN A 26 10.02 -20.64 13.81
C GLN A 26 10.83 -20.31 12.55
N LEU A 27 11.17 -19.02 12.32
CA LEU A 27 11.96 -18.64 11.16
C LEU A 27 13.43 -19.06 11.34
N PRO A 28 14.01 -19.83 10.41
CA PRO A 28 15.43 -20.17 10.43
C PRO A 28 16.25 -18.94 10.03
N LEU A 29 16.54 -18.07 11.00
CA LEU A 29 17.35 -16.86 10.81
C LEU A 29 18.76 -17.18 10.30
N SER A 30 19.28 -18.37 10.61
CA SER A 30 20.61 -18.85 10.22
C SER A 30 20.79 -19.11 8.73
N GLY A 31 19.71 -19.29 7.95
CA GLY A 31 19.76 -19.54 6.50
C GLY A 31 19.00 -18.51 5.65
N PHE A 32 18.48 -17.46 6.27
CA PHE A 32 17.69 -16.43 5.57
C PHE A 32 18.49 -15.73 4.47
N ARG A 33 19.76 -15.43 4.75
CA ARG A 33 20.67 -14.77 3.77
C ARG A 33 20.95 -15.66 2.57
N ASP A 34 21.21 -16.94 2.81
CA ASP A 34 21.48 -17.91 1.75
C ASP A 34 20.25 -18.10 0.86
N THR A 35 19.06 -18.17 1.47
CA THR A 35 17.79 -18.22 0.74
C THR A 35 17.59 -16.95 -0.09
N LEU A 36 17.87 -15.77 0.46
CA LEU A 36 17.79 -14.51 -0.29
C LEU A 36 18.76 -14.48 -1.48
N ALA A 37 19.96 -15.05 -1.32
CA ALA A 37 20.97 -15.13 -2.37
C ALA A 37 20.60 -16.10 -3.50
N THR A 38 19.73 -17.08 -3.25
CA THR A 38 19.22 -17.97 -4.31
C THR A 38 18.15 -17.33 -5.19
N VAL A 39 17.59 -16.18 -4.80
CA VAL A 39 16.58 -15.48 -5.60
C VAL A 39 17.23 -14.93 -6.86
N GLN A 40 16.91 -15.53 -8.00
CA GLN A 40 17.40 -15.09 -9.30
C GLN A 40 16.93 -13.66 -9.61
N ILE A 41 17.80 -12.87 -10.24
CA ILE A 41 17.47 -11.49 -10.67
C ILE A 41 16.29 -11.45 -11.64
N GLN A 42 16.07 -12.52 -12.41
CA GLN A 42 14.92 -12.65 -13.30
C GLN A 42 13.59 -12.62 -12.53
N ASN A 43 13.54 -13.23 -11.35
CA ASN A 43 12.35 -13.22 -10.50
C ASN A 43 12.04 -11.80 -10.01
N TRP A 44 13.08 -11.01 -9.71
CA TRP A 44 12.90 -9.59 -9.36
C TRP A 44 12.24 -8.81 -10.50
N PHE A 45 12.71 -8.96 -11.74
CA PHE A 45 12.09 -8.29 -12.89
C PHE A 45 10.65 -8.75 -13.13
N LEU A 46 10.38 -10.05 -12.98
CA LEU A 46 9.03 -10.59 -13.17
C LEU A 46 8.07 -10.07 -12.09
N TRP A 47 8.48 -10.07 -10.82
CA TRP A 47 7.68 -9.55 -9.73
C TRP A 47 7.49 -8.04 -9.81
N THR A 48 8.53 -7.28 -10.13
CA THR A 48 8.42 -5.84 -10.34
C THR A 48 7.51 -5.52 -11.52
N GLY A 49 7.67 -6.22 -12.64
CA GLY A 49 6.82 -6.07 -13.82
C GLY A 49 5.35 -6.35 -13.52
N LEU A 50 5.07 -7.44 -12.79
CA LEU A 50 3.72 -7.78 -12.35
C LEU A 50 3.13 -6.71 -11.44
N ASN A 51 3.91 -6.19 -10.48
CA ASN A 51 3.46 -5.11 -9.60
C ASN A 51 3.17 -3.83 -10.38
N VAL A 52 4.04 -3.42 -11.30
CA VAL A 52 3.82 -2.24 -12.15
C VAL A 52 2.57 -2.42 -13.01
N LEU A 53 2.35 -3.61 -13.56
CA LEU A 53 1.13 -3.94 -14.32
C LEU A 53 -0.13 -3.78 -13.45
N ILE A 54 -0.14 -4.36 -12.25
CA ILE A 54 -1.27 -4.25 -11.31
C ILE A 54 -1.53 -2.79 -10.94
N LEU A 55 -0.48 -2.04 -10.60
CA LEU A 55 -0.58 -0.61 -10.28
C LEU A 55 -1.11 0.20 -11.48
N GLY A 56 -0.67 -0.16 -12.69
CA GLY A 56 -1.14 0.43 -13.94
C GLY A 56 -2.62 0.16 -14.18
N LEU A 57 -3.10 -1.06 -13.98
CA LEU A 57 -4.52 -1.43 -14.11
C LEU A 57 -5.39 -0.71 -13.07
N LEU A 58 -4.95 -0.68 -11.82
CA LEU A 58 -5.65 0.03 -10.73
C LEU A 58 -5.74 1.54 -11.01
N THR A 59 -4.69 2.11 -11.59
CA THR A 59 -4.66 3.50 -12.02
C THR A 59 -5.55 3.73 -13.25
N GLY A 60 -5.55 2.81 -14.20
CA GLY A 60 -6.39 2.85 -15.40
C GLY A 60 -7.87 2.93 -15.05
N ARG A 61 -8.31 2.20 -14.02
CA ARG A 61 -9.67 2.31 -13.47
C ARG A 61 -10.03 3.75 -13.10
N TRP A 62 -9.12 4.47 -12.45
CA TRP A 62 -9.34 5.87 -12.08
C TRP A 62 -9.26 6.81 -13.29
N LEU A 63 -8.41 6.52 -14.27
CA LEU A 63 -8.37 7.30 -15.51
C LEU A 63 -9.70 7.27 -16.26
N VAL A 64 -10.40 6.13 -16.26
CA VAL A 64 -11.74 6.03 -16.85
C VAL A 64 -12.73 6.94 -16.13
N ILE A 65 -12.69 6.96 -14.79
CA ILE A 65 -13.54 7.83 -13.97
C ILE A 65 -13.24 9.31 -14.23
N THR A 66 -11.97 9.71 -14.22
CA THR A 66 -11.59 11.12 -14.44
C THR A 66 -11.93 11.58 -15.86
N ARG A 67 -11.83 10.70 -16.86
CA ARG A 67 -12.29 10.98 -18.23
C ARG A 67 -13.80 11.14 -18.31
N ALA A 68 -14.56 10.31 -17.61
CA ALA A 68 -16.02 10.45 -17.53
C ALA A 68 -16.44 11.79 -16.87
N MET A 69 -15.60 12.31 -15.98
CA MET A 69 -15.77 13.63 -15.34
C MET A 69 -15.19 14.79 -16.17
N ALA A 70 -14.74 14.54 -17.41
CA ALA A 70 -14.10 15.53 -18.29
C ALA A 70 -12.87 16.24 -17.67
N LEU A 71 -12.16 15.58 -16.76
CA LEU A 71 -10.97 16.14 -16.11
C LEU A 71 -9.75 16.02 -17.04
N PRO A 72 -8.95 17.09 -17.22
CA PRO A 72 -7.81 17.10 -18.14
C PRO A 72 -6.56 16.43 -17.53
N ILE A 73 -6.68 15.18 -17.09
CA ILE A 73 -5.59 14.41 -16.47
C ILE A 73 -5.14 13.27 -17.39
N SER A 74 -3.84 13.19 -17.62
CA SER A 74 -3.19 12.10 -18.35
C SER A 74 -2.83 10.91 -17.45
N PHE A 75 -2.65 9.73 -18.04
CA PHE A 75 -2.30 8.50 -17.30
C PHE A 75 -1.07 8.66 -16.39
N PRO A 76 0.08 9.22 -16.84
CA PRO A 76 1.25 9.34 -15.98
C PRO A 76 1.04 10.27 -14.76
N GLN A 77 0.20 11.30 -14.93
CA GLN A 77 -0.10 12.25 -13.86
C GLN A 77 -0.92 11.59 -12.75
N ILE A 78 -2.00 10.88 -13.11
CA ILE A 78 -2.81 10.15 -12.13
C ILE A 78 -2.04 8.98 -11.53
N PHE A 79 -1.17 8.32 -12.30
CA PHE A 79 -0.27 7.27 -11.79
C PHE A 79 0.66 7.82 -10.70
N ALA A 80 1.35 8.94 -10.95
CA ALA A 80 2.24 9.55 -9.96
C ALA A 80 1.51 9.96 -8.67
N VAL A 81 0.34 10.60 -8.82
CA VAL A 81 -0.51 11.02 -7.69
C VAL A 81 -0.93 9.82 -6.84
N ARG A 82 -1.37 8.73 -7.49
CA ARG A 82 -1.76 7.48 -6.84
C ARG A 82 -0.60 6.85 -6.08
N GLN A 83 0.58 6.76 -6.69
CA GLN A 83 1.75 6.15 -6.04
C GLN A 83 2.20 6.94 -4.82
N ALA A 84 2.17 8.27 -4.90
CA ALA A 84 2.50 9.12 -3.77
C ALA A 84 1.46 9.02 -2.64
N GLY A 85 0.17 8.99 -2.98
CA GLY A 85 -0.88 8.75 -2.00
C GLY A 85 -0.69 7.41 -1.30
N GLN A 86 -0.45 6.33 -2.04
CA GLN A 86 -0.22 5.00 -1.47
C GLN A 86 1.01 4.97 -0.55
N LEU A 87 2.09 5.66 -0.92
CA LEU A 87 3.28 5.78 -0.08
C LEU A 87 2.94 6.48 1.25
N ILE A 88 2.23 7.61 1.20
CA ILE A 88 1.84 8.32 2.42
C ILE A 88 0.92 7.46 3.27
N SER A 89 -0.14 6.87 2.70
CA SER A 89 -1.02 5.93 3.42
C SER A 89 -0.29 4.78 4.10
N PHE A 90 0.82 4.32 3.51
CA PHE A 90 1.62 3.24 4.07
C PHE A 90 2.52 3.71 5.22
N VAL A 91 3.10 4.90 5.10
CA VAL A 91 4.07 5.43 6.08
C VAL A 91 3.39 6.12 7.27
N THR A 92 2.21 6.73 7.07
CA THR A 92 1.53 7.50 8.11
C THR A 92 0.48 6.67 8.84
N PRO A 93 0.54 6.54 10.18
CA PRO A 93 -0.53 5.92 10.95
C PRO A 93 -1.74 6.87 11.04
N GLY A 94 -2.83 6.49 10.39
CA GLY A 94 -4.16 7.06 10.64
C GLY A 94 -4.83 7.68 9.40
N PRO A 95 -6.17 7.60 9.31
CA PRO A 95 -6.94 8.07 8.16
C PRO A 95 -6.86 9.59 7.94
N GLN A 96 -6.58 10.37 8.99
CA GLN A 96 -6.55 11.84 8.90
C GLN A 96 -5.29 12.42 8.22
N PHE A 97 -4.20 11.66 8.17
CA PHE A 97 -2.94 12.02 7.49
C PHE A 97 -2.60 11.04 6.36
N GLY A 98 -3.60 10.33 5.84
CA GLY A 98 -3.41 9.32 4.81
C GLY A 98 -3.05 9.90 3.44
N GLY A 99 -2.99 9.00 2.46
CA GLY A 99 -2.70 9.35 1.07
C GLY A 99 -3.79 10.11 0.34
N GLU A 100 -5.03 10.11 0.83
CA GLU A 100 -6.16 10.75 0.15
C GLU A 100 -6.08 12.29 0.17
N PRO A 101 -5.81 12.95 1.32
CA PRO A 101 -5.54 14.39 1.35
C PRO A 101 -4.42 14.81 0.39
N LEU A 102 -3.31 14.06 0.35
CA LEU A 102 -2.21 14.35 -0.57
C LEU A 102 -2.66 14.24 -2.03
N GLN A 103 -3.42 13.21 -2.37
CA GLN A 103 -3.90 13.02 -3.75
C GLN A 103 -4.76 14.20 -4.21
N VAL A 104 -5.71 14.65 -3.38
CA VAL A 104 -6.55 15.81 -3.68
C VAL A 104 -5.72 17.09 -3.79
N TYR A 105 -4.84 17.33 -2.82
CA TYR A 105 -3.96 18.51 -2.83
C TYR A 105 -3.09 18.57 -4.09
N TRP A 106 -2.51 17.44 -4.50
CA TRP A 106 -1.65 17.38 -5.67
C TRP A 106 -2.45 17.58 -6.96
N LEU A 107 -3.62 16.98 -7.09
CA LEU A 107 -4.52 17.20 -8.23
C LEU A 107 -4.90 18.68 -8.37
N TRP A 108 -5.29 19.31 -7.26
CA TRP A 108 -5.65 20.72 -7.23
C TRP A 108 -4.46 21.63 -7.56
N LYS A 109 -3.35 21.49 -6.84
CA LYS A 109 -2.20 22.41 -6.93
C LYS A 109 -1.41 22.26 -8.22
N ARG A 110 -1.21 21.04 -8.71
CA ARG A 110 -0.30 20.75 -9.84
C ARG A 110 -1.03 20.68 -11.17
N TYR A 111 -2.28 20.20 -11.17
CA TYR A 111 -3.03 19.94 -12.38
C TYR A 111 -4.30 20.80 -12.51
N ALA A 112 -4.56 21.70 -11.55
CA ALA A 112 -5.70 22.63 -11.55
C ALA A 112 -7.05 21.92 -11.72
N VAL A 113 -7.15 20.71 -11.19
CA VAL A 113 -8.37 19.91 -11.20
C VAL A 113 -9.14 20.20 -9.92
N ALA A 114 -10.32 20.81 -10.07
CA ALA A 114 -11.25 21.17 -9.00
C ALA A 114 -12.47 20.26 -9.01
#